data_AF-A0A8C5PPT1-F1
#
_entry.id   AF-A0A8C5PPT1-F1
#
_cell.length_a   1.000
_cell.length_b   1.000
_cell.length_c   1.000
_cell.angle_alpha   90.00
_cell.angle_beta   90.00
_cell.angle_gamma   90.00
#
_symmetry.space_group_name_H-M   'P 1'
#
loop_
_entity.id
_entity.type
_entity.pdbx_description
1 polymer ?
#
loop_
_entity_poly.entity_id
_entity_poly.type
_entity_poly.pdbx_seq_one_letter_code
_entity_poly.pdbx_strand_id
1 'polypeptide(L)'
;MELPDPWDDLLTSFQKLIIIRCIRPDKVIPAAQQFVIEKLGPSYIDPPTFDMKCSYMDSTPSTPLIFILSPGADPLELLRKFAEEQGMTGMNLQTISLGQGQGPIARKMVEKAAEDGTWIILQNCHLATSWLAELEQICEEVISDPERTKSSFRLWLTSYPSPNFPVSLLQIGIKMTNEPPKGLRANLLKSYLSDPISNPIFFNGCNKPQVWKKLLFGLCFFHALVQERRAYGSLGWNIPYEFNDADLKISAKQLQIFLNEYDHTPLDAITYLTGECNYGGRVTDNHDRRLLLSLLDTFFCEDAITQDKYPFSPSGKYFAPKNGQHDSYLEYIKSLPLNADPEASGAGKSSTEIVQELTADILGKIPEDFNIEEVMTRYPTQYTESMNTVLVHELLRFNRLTSTIRTSLQELRKATSGLSVMSPELDDLFSSMIVPALWVAKSYPSLKPLGSYITDLVQRLDFFKEWIQNGTPKVFWISGFYFTHAFLTGALQNYARKHKTPIDMLELQFHVTQHENTHEITSSPVDGIHISGLYIEGARWDREKHVISEALPKVLYETPKTHLNDTSFIPVYKTSARRGELSTTGHSTNYVLTIDLATEEPPNHWVNRGVACLCQLDY
;
A
#
# COMPACT_ATOMS: atom_id res chain seq x y z
N MET A 1 -2.44 -18.32 30.32
CA MET A 1 -1.00 -18.00 30.23
C MET A 1 -0.55 -17.83 31.66
N GLU A 2 0.27 -18.76 32.13
CA GLU A 2 0.67 -18.87 33.54
C GLU A 2 1.74 -17.81 33.86
N LEU A 3 1.54 -17.10 34.97
CA LEU A 3 2.57 -16.32 35.62
C LEU A 3 3.39 -17.21 36.56
N PRO A 4 4.62 -16.82 36.95
CA PRO A 4 5.38 -17.56 37.95
C PRO A 4 4.68 -17.53 39.32
N ASP A 5 4.79 -18.62 40.08
CA ASP A 5 4.35 -18.66 41.47
C ASP A 5 4.99 -17.52 42.30
N PRO A 6 4.25 -16.86 43.22
CA PRO A 6 2.86 -17.11 43.60
C PRO A 6 1.83 -16.28 42.80
N TRP A 7 2.25 -15.60 41.72
CA TRP A 7 1.44 -14.56 41.07
C TRP A 7 0.27 -15.12 40.25
N ASP A 8 0.31 -16.39 39.83
CA ASP A 8 -0.80 -16.97 39.07
C ASP A 8 -2.06 -17.19 39.93
N ASP A 9 -1.89 -17.59 41.19
CA ASP A 9 -3.00 -17.77 42.14
C ASP A 9 -3.48 -16.45 42.77
N LEU A 10 -2.57 -15.49 42.96
CA LEU A 10 -2.88 -14.22 43.64
C LEU A 10 -3.62 -13.19 42.76
N LEU A 11 -3.62 -13.35 41.44
CA LEU A 11 -4.09 -12.34 40.51
C LEU A 11 -5.29 -12.81 39.68
N THR A 12 -6.31 -11.96 39.60
CA THR A 12 -7.44 -12.17 38.67
C THR A 12 -6.98 -12.13 37.21
N SER A 13 -7.68 -12.82 36.30
CA SER A 13 -7.35 -12.84 34.86
C SER A 13 -7.22 -11.44 34.24
N PHE A 14 -7.97 -10.45 34.75
CA PHE A 14 -7.85 -9.05 34.33
C PHE A 14 -6.58 -8.36 34.87
N GLN A 15 -6.19 -8.63 36.12
CA GLN A 15 -4.91 -8.15 36.64
C GLN A 15 -3.71 -8.80 35.92
N LYS A 16 -3.79 -10.09 35.57
CA LYS A 16 -2.80 -10.76 34.72
C LYS A 16 -2.66 -10.04 33.36
N LEU A 17 -3.79 -9.63 32.75
CA LEU A 17 -3.79 -8.85 31.50
C LEU A 17 -3.08 -7.49 31.65
N ILE A 18 -3.29 -6.79 32.77
CA ILE A 18 -2.59 -5.51 33.06
C ILE A 18 -1.08 -5.73 33.15
N ILE A 19 -0.62 -6.77 33.86
CA ILE A 19 0.82 -7.09 33.97
C ILE A 19 1.40 -7.46 32.60
N ILE A 20 0.69 -8.25 31.79
CA ILE A 20 1.09 -8.57 30.42
C ILE A 20 1.22 -7.30 29.58
N ARG A 21 0.29 -6.33 29.69
CA ARG A 21 0.41 -5.03 29.02
C ARG A 21 1.65 -4.23 29.43
N CYS A 22 2.09 -4.35 30.69
CA CYS A 22 3.30 -3.66 31.17
C CYS A 22 4.62 -4.34 30.78
N ILE A 23 4.65 -5.67 30.64
CA ILE A 23 5.90 -6.45 30.49
C ILE A 23 6.04 -7.10 29.11
N ARG A 24 4.93 -7.52 28.48
CA ARG A 24 4.85 -8.25 27.20
C ARG A 24 3.71 -7.70 26.35
N PRO A 25 3.81 -6.45 25.83
CA PRO A 25 2.76 -5.85 25.00
C PRO A 25 2.40 -6.70 23.78
N ASP A 26 3.37 -7.46 23.23
CA ASP A 26 3.18 -8.43 22.15
C ASP A 26 2.19 -9.57 22.48
N LYS A 27 2.01 -9.91 23.77
CA LYS A 27 1.08 -10.96 24.22
C LYS A 27 -0.28 -10.43 24.68
N VAL A 28 -0.51 -9.12 24.64
CA VAL A 28 -1.80 -8.52 25.08
C VAL A 28 -2.97 -9.02 24.24
N ILE A 29 -2.83 -9.10 22.91
CA ILE A 29 -3.94 -9.54 22.04
C ILE A 29 -4.31 -11.02 22.32
N PRO A 30 -3.37 -11.99 22.32
CA PRO A 30 -3.66 -13.37 22.74
C PRO A 30 -4.23 -13.48 24.15
N ALA A 31 -3.73 -12.70 25.10
CA ALA A 31 -4.21 -12.71 26.48
C ALA A 31 -5.63 -12.14 26.62
N ALA A 32 -5.97 -11.09 25.86
CA ALA A 32 -7.30 -10.51 25.81
C ALA A 32 -8.31 -11.48 25.16
N GLN A 33 -7.93 -12.15 24.07
CA GLN A 33 -8.74 -13.22 23.47
C GLN A 33 -9.01 -14.34 24.48
N GLN A 34 -7.98 -14.81 25.20
CA GLN A 34 -8.15 -15.85 26.22
C GLN A 34 -9.07 -15.39 27.38
N PHE A 35 -8.98 -14.12 27.80
CA PHE A 35 -9.87 -13.54 28.80
C PHE A 35 -11.33 -13.50 28.33
N VAL A 36 -11.58 -13.14 27.06
CA VAL A 36 -12.92 -13.17 26.46
C VAL A 36 -13.44 -14.62 26.38
N ILE A 37 -12.62 -15.58 25.97
CA ILE A 37 -12.97 -17.01 25.96
C ILE A 37 -13.36 -17.49 27.37
N GLU A 38 -12.63 -17.06 28.41
CA GLU A 38 -12.90 -17.42 29.80
C GLU A 38 -14.21 -16.82 30.34
N LYS A 39 -14.57 -15.58 29.93
CA LYS A 39 -15.72 -14.85 30.49
C LYS A 39 -17.01 -14.90 29.66
N LEU A 40 -16.90 -14.95 28.34
CA LEU A 40 -18.03 -14.93 27.41
C LEU A 40 -18.12 -16.20 26.55
N GLY A 41 -17.05 -16.99 26.46
CA GLY A 41 -16.98 -18.21 25.67
C GLY A 41 -16.33 -18.02 24.29
N PRO A 42 -15.99 -19.13 23.59
CA PRO A 42 -15.23 -19.08 22.35
C PRO A 42 -15.96 -18.40 21.18
N SER A 43 -17.29 -18.39 21.18
CA SER A 43 -18.13 -17.76 20.13
C SER A 43 -17.98 -16.23 20.02
N TYR A 44 -17.33 -15.59 20.99
CA TYR A 44 -17.03 -14.15 20.97
C TYR A 44 -15.65 -13.83 20.37
N ILE A 45 -14.87 -14.86 20.03
CA ILE A 45 -13.53 -14.74 19.43
C ILE A 45 -13.45 -15.46 18.07
N ASP A 46 -14.06 -16.63 17.94
CA ASP A 46 -14.22 -17.28 16.63
C ASP A 46 -15.20 -16.45 15.78
N PRO A 47 -14.78 -15.90 14.62
CA PRO A 47 -15.68 -15.11 13.77
C PRO A 47 -16.80 -16.02 13.23
N PRO A 48 -18.08 -15.62 13.33
CA PRO A 48 -19.17 -16.41 12.79
C PRO A 48 -19.07 -16.50 11.27
N THR A 49 -19.51 -17.62 10.70
CA THR A 49 -19.73 -17.72 9.25
C THR A 49 -20.77 -16.70 8.82
N PHE A 50 -20.52 -15.99 7.73
CA PHE A 50 -21.45 -15.00 7.20
C PHE A 50 -22.81 -15.66 6.85
N ASP A 51 -23.87 -15.33 7.59
CA ASP A 51 -25.22 -15.86 7.39
C ASP A 51 -26.18 -14.74 6.98
N MET A 52 -26.38 -14.61 5.67
CA MET A 52 -27.29 -13.64 5.09
C MET A 52 -28.77 -13.97 5.33
N LYS A 53 -29.09 -15.23 5.66
CA LYS A 53 -30.46 -15.68 5.91
C LYS A 53 -30.93 -15.19 7.28
N CYS A 54 -30.08 -15.28 8.30
CA CYS A 54 -30.36 -14.65 9.60
C CYS A 54 -30.58 -13.15 9.46
N SER A 55 -29.68 -12.43 8.78
CA SER A 55 -29.83 -10.98 8.55
C SER A 55 -31.11 -10.62 7.77
N TYR A 56 -31.53 -11.44 6.81
CA TYR A 56 -32.81 -11.25 6.11
C TYR A 56 -34.04 -11.55 6.98
N MET A 57 -33.97 -12.54 7.87
CA MET A 57 -35.06 -12.87 8.81
C MET A 57 -35.28 -11.78 9.87
N ASP A 58 -34.21 -11.13 10.32
CA ASP A 58 -34.27 -9.97 11.24
C ASP A 58 -34.72 -8.68 10.52
N SER A 59 -34.85 -8.71 9.18
CA SER A 59 -35.17 -7.55 8.34
C SER A 59 -36.67 -7.46 7.99
N THR A 60 -37.12 -6.21 7.88
CA THR A 60 -38.45 -5.73 7.48
C THR A 60 -38.31 -4.85 6.22
N PRO A 61 -39.42 -4.45 5.55
CA PRO A 61 -39.34 -3.54 4.39
C PRO A 61 -38.60 -2.22 4.69
N SER A 62 -38.82 -1.66 5.89
CA SER A 62 -38.27 -0.37 6.32
C SER A 62 -36.90 -0.47 7.02
N THR A 63 -36.30 -1.67 7.12
CA THR A 63 -34.93 -1.86 7.62
C THR A 63 -34.01 -2.28 6.47
N PRO A 64 -33.27 -1.33 5.87
CA PRO A 64 -32.40 -1.62 4.72
C PRO A 64 -31.24 -2.55 5.12
N LEU A 65 -30.87 -3.42 4.19
CA LEU A 65 -29.78 -4.38 4.36
C LEU A 65 -28.51 -3.81 3.71
N ILE A 66 -27.53 -3.44 4.53
CA ILE A 66 -26.37 -2.64 4.13
C ILE A 66 -25.10 -3.49 4.15
N PHE A 67 -24.58 -3.80 2.98
CA PHE A 67 -23.24 -4.36 2.79
C PHE A 67 -22.19 -3.26 2.82
N ILE A 68 -21.36 -3.30 3.86
CA ILE A 68 -20.13 -2.54 3.97
C ILE A 68 -19.02 -3.36 3.29
N LEU A 69 -18.51 -2.83 2.18
CA LEU A 69 -17.54 -3.50 1.33
C LEU A 69 -16.11 -3.34 1.86
N SER A 70 -15.32 -4.40 1.72
CA SER A 70 -13.86 -4.36 1.84
C SER A 70 -13.23 -4.36 0.43
N PRO A 71 -12.02 -3.80 0.23
CA PRO A 71 -11.36 -3.83 -1.08
C PRO A 71 -11.30 -5.25 -1.66
N GLY A 72 -11.71 -5.40 -2.92
CA GLY A 72 -11.76 -6.68 -3.63
C GLY A 72 -12.94 -7.61 -3.30
N ALA A 73 -13.87 -7.22 -2.40
CA ALA A 73 -15.04 -8.02 -2.05
C ALA A 73 -16.33 -7.46 -2.69
N ASP A 74 -16.98 -8.24 -3.58
CA ASP A 74 -18.30 -7.93 -4.15
C ASP A 74 -19.35 -8.98 -3.69
N PRO A 75 -20.39 -8.59 -2.94
CA PRO A 75 -21.46 -9.49 -2.52
C PRO A 75 -22.51 -9.75 -3.60
N LEU A 76 -22.44 -9.14 -4.80
CA LEU A 76 -23.51 -9.23 -5.79
C LEU A 76 -23.84 -10.67 -6.21
N GLU A 77 -22.84 -11.54 -6.45
CA GLU A 77 -23.11 -12.95 -6.78
C GLU A 77 -23.81 -13.70 -5.65
N LEU A 78 -23.42 -13.41 -4.39
CA LEU A 78 -24.00 -14.00 -3.20
C LEU A 78 -25.46 -13.53 -3.01
N LEU A 79 -25.69 -12.22 -3.17
CA LEU A 79 -27.01 -11.59 -3.14
C LEU A 79 -27.96 -12.17 -4.19
N ARG A 80 -27.48 -12.36 -5.43
CA ARG A 80 -28.28 -12.92 -6.52
C ARG A 80 -28.67 -14.36 -6.27
N LYS A 81 -27.74 -15.22 -5.84
CA LYS A 81 -28.04 -16.61 -5.45
C LYS A 81 -29.07 -16.69 -4.34
N PHE A 82 -28.92 -15.88 -3.29
CA PHE A 82 -29.88 -15.85 -2.19
C PHE A 82 -31.25 -15.30 -2.58
N ALA A 83 -31.30 -14.28 -3.45
CA ALA A 83 -32.55 -13.79 -4.00
C ALA A 83 -33.26 -14.89 -4.82
N GLU A 84 -32.52 -15.66 -5.62
CA GLU A 84 -33.03 -16.85 -6.32
C GLU A 84 -33.57 -17.91 -5.34
N GLU A 85 -32.86 -18.19 -4.23
CA GLU A 85 -33.33 -19.08 -3.16
C GLU A 85 -34.59 -18.58 -2.44
N GLN A 86 -34.79 -17.26 -2.31
CA GLN A 86 -36.01 -16.64 -1.78
C GLN A 86 -37.11 -16.44 -2.86
N GLY A 87 -36.93 -16.94 -4.08
CA GLY A 87 -37.90 -16.82 -5.18
C GLY A 87 -37.92 -15.46 -5.90
N MET A 88 -37.04 -14.54 -5.53
CA MET A 88 -36.87 -13.21 -6.14
C MET A 88 -36.00 -13.32 -7.40
N THR A 89 -36.59 -13.82 -8.48
CA THR A 89 -35.93 -14.06 -9.77
C THR A 89 -36.38 -13.09 -10.86
N GLY A 90 -35.56 -12.92 -11.90
CA GLY A 90 -35.94 -12.18 -13.10
C GLY A 90 -36.33 -10.74 -12.82
N MET A 91 -37.58 -10.36 -13.15
CA MET A 91 -38.09 -9.00 -12.96
C MET A 91 -38.32 -8.62 -11.49
N ASN A 92 -38.34 -9.61 -10.56
CA ASN A 92 -38.57 -9.37 -9.14
C ASN A 92 -37.29 -8.97 -8.37
N LEU A 93 -36.14 -8.95 -9.04
CA LEU A 93 -34.88 -8.46 -8.51
C LEU A 93 -34.32 -7.38 -9.46
N GLN A 94 -34.28 -6.15 -8.99
CA GLN A 94 -33.70 -5.02 -9.72
C GLN A 94 -32.33 -4.67 -9.15
N THR A 95 -31.42 -4.19 -10.00
CA THR A 95 -30.08 -3.77 -9.58
C THR A 95 -29.68 -2.53 -10.35
N ILE A 96 -29.16 -1.52 -9.65
CA ILE A 96 -28.65 -0.28 -10.24
C ILE A 96 -27.34 0.10 -9.56
N SER A 97 -26.30 0.34 -10.36
CA SER A 97 -25.05 0.93 -9.89
C SER A 97 -25.19 2.44 -9.79
N LEU A 98 -25.06 2.98 -8.58
CA LEU A 98 -25.11 4.41 -8.33
C LEU A 98 -23.83 5.09 -8.79
N GLY A 99 -24.00 6.24 -9.41
CA GLY A 99 -22.95 7.10 -9.96
C GLY A 99 -23.57 8.44 -10.37
N GLN A 100 -22.78 9.29 -11.00
CA GLN A 100 -23.23 10.63 -11.37
C GLN A 100 -24.50 10.58 -12.25
N GLY A 101 -25.57 11.23 -11.80
CA GLY A 101 -26.85 11.32 -12.52
C GLY A 101 -27.81 10.13 -12.35
N GLN A 102 -27.44 9.06 -11.64
CA GLN A 102 -28.30 7.87 -11.49
C GLN A 102 -29.40 8.00 -10.42
N GLY A 103 -29.27 8.94 -9.48
CA GLY A 103 -30.20 9.13 -8.36
C GLY A 103 -31.69 9.20 -8.73
N PRO A 104 -32.11 10.04 -9.70
CA PRO A 104 -33.52 10.12 -10.12
C PRO A 104 -34.08 8.84 -10.76
N ILE A 105 -33.21 7.98 -11.29
CA ILE A 105 -33.59 6.66 -11.82
C ILE A 105 -33.75 5.68 -10.65
N ALA A 106 -32.76 5.65 -9.75
CA ALA A 106 -32.79 4.84 -8.54
C ALA A 106 -34.05 5.14 -7.69
N ARG A 107 -34.41 6.41 -7.49
CA ARG A 107 -35.64 6.81 -6.79
C ARG A 107 -36.89 6.14 -7.36
N LYS A 108 -37.12 6.26 -8.68
CA LYS A 108 -38.28 5.67 -9.35
C LYS A 108 -38.29 4.14 -9.27
N MET A 109 -37.12 3.52 -9.29
CA MET A 109 -37.00 2.07 -9.12
C MET A 109 -37.30 1.64 -7.68
N VAL A 110 -36.86 2.40 -6.66
CA VAL A 110 -37.19 2.13 -5.25
C VAL A 110 -38.69 2.30 -4.99
N GLU A 111 -39.29 3.43 -5.43
CA GLU A 111 -40.72 3.71 -5.30
C GLU A 111 -41.56 2.59 -5.93
N LYS A 112 -41.26 2.22 -7.19
CA LYS A 112 -41.94 1.12 -7.86
C LYS A 112 -41.70 -0.23 -7.17
N ALA A 113 -40.48 -0.51 -6.71
CA ALA A 113 -40.19 -1.78 -6.05
C ALA A 113 -40.93 -1.94 -4.72
N ALA A 114 -41.13 -0.85 -3.97
CA ALA A 114 -41.93 -0.83 -2.74
C ALA A 114 -43.41 -1.12 -3.02
N GLU A 115 -43.98 -0.49 -4.05
CA GLU A 115 -45.35 -0.75 -4.52
C GLU A 115 -45.53 -2.18 -5.07
N ASP A 116 -44.59 -2.67 -5.88
CA ASP A 116 -44.64 -4.02 -6.47
C ASP A 116 -44.36 -5.12 -5.43
N GLY A 117 -43.58 -4.83 -4.39
CA GLY A 117 -43.14 -5.77 -3.35
C GLY A 117 -41.91 -6.59 -3.77
N THR A 118 -41.09 -6.03 -4.64
CA THR A 118 -39.90 -6.66 -5.25
C THR A 118 -38.62 -6.23 -4.52
N TRP A 119 -37.48 -6.81 -4.88
CA TRP A 119 -36.19 -6.46 -4.27
C TRP A 119 -35.39 -5.52 -5.16
N ILE A 120 -34.72 -4.56 -4.55
CA ILE A 120 -33.82 -3.64 -5.25
C ILE A 120 -32.44 -3.58 -4.58
N ILE A 121 -31.40 -3.73 -5.39
CA ILE A 121 -29.99 -3.62 -5.00
C ILE A 121 -29.44 -2.29 -5.54
N LEU A 122 -29.08 -1.38 -4.64
CA LEU A 122 -28.35 -0.15 -4.97
C LEU A 122 -26.85 -0.40 -4.75
N GLN A 123 -26.06 -0.41 -5.83
CA GLN A 123 -24.62 -0.62 -5.74
C GLN A 123 -23.84 0.68 -5.65
N ASN A 124 -22.66 0.62 -5.03
CA ASN A 124 -21.70 1.73 -4.97
C ASN A 124 -22.23 3.04 -4.36
N CYS A 125 -23.03 2.96 -3.29
CA CYS A 125 -23.70 4.12 -2.69
C CYS A 125 -22.74 5.26 -2.32
N HIS A 126 -21.54 4.93 -1.83
CA HIS A 126 -20.44 5.88 -1.57
C HIS A 126 -20.05 6.80 -2.75
N LEU A 127 -20.31 6.41 -4.02
CA LEU A 127 -20.01 7.23 -5.20
C LEU A 127 -21.08 8.31 -5.44
N ALA A 128 -22.28 8.16 -4.88
CA ALA A 128 -23.40 9.07 -5.09
C ALA A 128 -23.67 9.96 -3.87
N THR A 129 -22.61 10.55 -3.30
CA THR A 129 -22.65 11.33 -2.05
C THR A 129 -23.76 12.39 -2.00
N SER A 130 -23.99 13.10 -3.10
CA SER A 130 -25.04 14.13 -3.21
C SER A 130 -26.47 13.59 -3.18
N TRP A 131 -26.66 12.29 -3.44
CA TRP A 131 -27.98 11.64 -3.48
C TRP A 131 -28.31 10.89 -2.18
N LEU A 132 -27.33 10.66 -1.31
CA LEU A 132 -27.53 9.89 -0.08
C LEU A 132 -28.56 10.52 0.88
N ALA A 133 -28.63 11.86 0.95
CA ALA A 133 -29.67 12.57 1.70
C ALA A 133 -31.08 12.40 1.09
N GLU A 134 -31.18 12.22 -0.23
CA GLU A 134 -32.46 11.91 -0.88
C GLU A 134 -32.85 10.44 -0.65
N LEU A 135 -31.88 9.51 -0.60
CA LEU A 135 -32.12 8.12 -0.23
C LEU A 135 -32.62 7.98 1.22
N GLU A 136 -32.06 8.76 2.15
CA GLU A 136 -32.54 8.90 3.53
C GLU A 136 -34.02 9.34 3.54
N GLN A 137 -34.35 10.43 2.85
CA GLN A 137 -35.73 10.92 2.72
C GLN A 137 -36.68 9.85 2.12
N ILE A 138 -36.26 9.12 1.09
CA ILE A 138 -37.07 8.04 0.48
C ILE A 138 -37.35 6.92 1.49
N CYS A 139 -36.39 6.57 2.34
CA CYS A 139 -36.58 5.54 3.36
C CYS A 139 -37.58 5.98 4.44
N GLU A 140 -37.52 7.25 4.86
CA GLU A 140 -38.42 7.82 5.88
C GLU A 140 -39.83 8.12 5.35
N GLU A 141 -39.97 8.63 4.13
CA GLU A 141 -41.27 9.06 3.57
C GLU A 141 -42.00 7.98 2.77
N VAL A 142 -41.28 7.13 2.02
CA VAL A 142 -41.89 6.15 1.10
C VAL A 142 -41.88 4.75 1.69
N ILE A 143 -40.71 4.27 2.12
CA ILE A 143 -40.52 2.88 2.55
C ILE A 143 -41.12 2.62 3.95
N SER A 144 -41.27 3.68 4.75
CA SER A 144 -41.88 3.60 6.08
C SER A 144 -43.42 3.71 6.04
N ASP A 145 -44.03 4.02 4.89
CA ASP A 145 -45.48 4.05 4.70
C ASP A 145 -46.06 2.63 4.47
N PRO A 146 -46.86 2.08 5.41
CA PRO A 146 -47.43 0.74 5.27
C PRO A 146 -48.53 0.62 4.22
N GLU A 147 -49.14 1.73 3.77
CA GLU A 147 -50.14 1.71 2.70
C GLU A 147 -49.49 1.62 1.30
N ARG A 148 -48.23 2.07 1.17
CA ARG A 148 -47.46 2.06 -0.08
C ARG A 148 -46.51 0.87 -0.20
N THR A 149 -45.91 0.43 0.91
CA THR A 149 -44.82 -0.55 0.89
C THR A 149 -45.29 -1.96 1.25
N LYS A 150 -45.20 -2.89 0.31
CA LYS A 150 -45.55 -4.31 0.56
C LYS A 150 -44.54 -5.00 1.48
N SER A 151 -45.02 -5.94 2.29
CA SER A 151 -44.22 -6.71 3.26
C SER A 151 -43.07 -7.55 2.67
N SER A 152 -43.14 -7.89 1.37
CA SER A 152 -42.10 -8.63 0.65
C SER A 152 -40.96 -7.75 0.10
N PHE A 153 -41.14 -6.42 0.04
CA PHE A 153 -40.12 -5.48 -0.42
C PHE A 153 -38.86 -5.58 0.43
N ARG A 154 -37.67 -5.48 -0.19
CA ARG A 154 -36.39 -5.25 0.50
C ARG A 154 -35.49 -4.33 -0.29
N LEU A 155 -34.89 -3.38 0.43
CA LEU A 155 -33.82 -2.51 -0.05
C LEU A 155 -32.47 -3.05 0.39
N TRP A 156 -31.63 -3.40 -0.57
CA TRP A 156 -30.24 -3.82 -0.37
C TRP A 156 -29.30 -2.70 -0.84
N LEU A 157 -28.34 -2.32 0.00
CA LEU A 157 -27.36 -1.28 -0.28
C LEU A 157 -25.95 -1.90 -0.26
N THR A 158 -25.08 -1.55 -1.20
CA THR A 158 -23.65 -1.88 -1.11
C THR A 158 -22.81 -0.60 -1.15
N SER A 159 -21.81 -0.49 -0.27
CA SER A 159 -20.99 0.70 -0.15
C SER A 159 -19.65 0.42 0.53
N TYR A 160 -18.57 1.07 0.09
CA TYR A 160 -17.41 1.27 0.98
C TYR A 160 -17.80 2.15 2.17
N PRO A 161 -17.07 2.06 3.30
CA PRO A 161 -17.17 3.04 4.38
C PRO A 161 -17.01 4.47 3.85
N SER A 162 -17.92 5.37 4.25
CA SER A 162 -17.90 6.77 3.81
C SER A 162 -18.44 7.67 4.93
N PRO A 163 -17.76 8.78 5.28
CA PRO A 163 -18.24 9.71 6.30
C PRO A 163 -19.51 10.46 5.87
N ASN A 164 -19.83 10.45 4.57
CA ASN A 164 -21.03 11.07 4.00
C ASN A 164 -22.24 10.11 3.98
N PHE A 165 -22.12 8.89 4.49
CA PHE A 165 -23.23 7.95 4.53
C PHE A 165 -24.22 8.32 5.65
N PRO A 166 -25.55 8.40 5.41
CA PRO A 166 -26.50 8.91 6.38
C PRO A 166 -26.52 8.09 7.66
N VAL A 167 -26.41 8.79 8.79
CA VAL A 167 -26.34 8.16 10.12
C VAL A 167 -27.67 7.49 10.48
N SER A 168 -28.80 8.08 10.08
CA SER A 168 -30.15 7.50 10.17
C SER A 168 -30.23 6.12 9.51
N LEU A 169 -29.83 6.01 8.24
CA LEU A 169 -29.80 4.75 7.49
C LEU A 169 -28.88 3.70 8.15
N LEU A 170 -27.77 4.13 8.74
CA LEU A 170 -26.89 3.24 9.53
C LEU A 170 -27.49 2.87 10.89
N GLN A 171 -28.38 3.67 11.48
CA GLN A 171 -29.09 3.33 12.71
C GLN A 171 -30.21 2.32 12.46
N ILE A 172 -31.06 2.56 11.45
CA ILE A 172 -32.20 1.67 11.12
C ILE A 172 -31.79 0.42 10.34
N GLY A 173 -30.70 0.48 9.57
CA GLY A 173 -30.28 -0.61 8.70
C GLY A 173 -29.56 -1.75 9.43
N ILE A 174 -29.59 -2.94 8.84
CA ILE A 174 -28.76 -4.08 9.25
C ILE A 174 -27.43 -3.97 8.52
N LYS A 175 -26.32 -3.85 9.27
CA LYS A 175 -24.97 -3.72 8.72
C LYS A 175 -24.32 -5.09 8.61
N MET A 176 -23.76 -5.39 7.46
CA MET A 176 -23.05 -6.63 7.15
C MET A 176 -21.69 -6.31 6.53
N THR A 177 -20.63 -6.94 6.99
CA THR A 177 -19.32 -6.92 6.33
C THR A 177 -19.03 -8.29 5.72
N ASN A 178 -18.52 -8.30 4.49
CA ASN A 178 -17.96 -9.51 3.87
C ASN A 178 -16.43 -9.41 3.86
N GLU A 179 -15.83 -9.30 5.04
CA GLU A 179 -14.38 -9.24 5.19
C GLU A 179 -13.76 -10.62 4.92
N PRO A 180 -12.60 -10.68 4.22
CA PRO A 180 -11.81 -11.90 4.19
C PRO A 180 -11.37 -12.25 5.63
N PRO A 181 -11.50 -13.52 6.05
CA PRO A 181 -11.17 -13.91 7.40
C PRO A 181 -9.68 -13.68 7.70
N LYS A 182 -9.37 -13.29 8.93
CA LYS A 182 -8.00 -13.00 9.38
C LYS A 182 -7.42 -14.23 10.09
N GLY A 183 -6.20 -14.62 9.73
CA GLY A 183 -5.51 -15.80 10.28
C GLY A 183 -5.59 -17.06 9.40
N LEU A 184 -4.54 -17.89 9.39
CA LEU A 184 -4.48 -19.15 8.61
C LEU A 184 -5.69 -20.06 8.82
N ARG A 185 -6.05 -20.35 10.09
CA ARG A 185 -7.17 -21.26 10.43
C ARG A 185 -8.49 -20.79 9.84
N ALA A 186 -8.79 -19.49 9.92
CA ALA A 186 -10.05 -18.94 9.47
C ALA A 186 -10.15 -18.90 7.93
N ASN A 187 -9.04 -18.61 7.24
CA ASN A 187 -8.96 -18.74 5.78
C ASN A 187 -9.13 -20.19 5.32
N LEU A 188 -8.42 -21.15 5.92
CA LEU A 188 -8.57 -22.58 5.62
C LEU A 188 -10.02 -23.08 5.83
N LEU A 189 -10.67 -22.67 6.92
CA LEU A 189 -12.07 -22.98 7.18
C LEU A 189 -12.98 -22.42 6.08
N LYS A 190 -12.81 -21.14 5.71
CA LYS A 190 -13.57 -20.54 4.60
C LYS A 190 -13.35 -21.30 3.30
N SER A 191 -12.11 -21.63 2.93
CA SER A 191 -11.80 -22.38 1.71
C SER A 191 -12.51 -23.74 1.67
N TYR A 192 -12.51 -24.49 2.77
CA TYR A 192 -13.14 -25.82 2.84
C TYR A 192 -14.68 -25.78 2.90
N LEU A 193 -15.28 -24.71 3.44
CA LEU A 193 -16.73 -24.51 3.47
C LEU A 193 -17.29 -23.90 2.16
N SER A 194 -16.43 -23.30 1.34
CA SER A 194 -16.82 -22.62 0.09
C SER A 194 -16.91 -23.56 -1.12
N ASP A 195 -17.81 -23.23 -2.05
CA ASP A 195 -17.83 -23.84 -3.38
C ASP A 195 -16.50 -23.59 -4.13
N PRO A 196 -15.95 -24.59 -4.86
CA PRO A 196 -16.52 -25.93 -5.08
C PRO A 196 -16.10 -26.98 -4.03
N ILE A 197 -15.26 -26.63 -3.04
CA ILE A 197 -14.59 -27.61 -2.18
C ILE A 197 -15.55 -28.28 -1.19
N SER A 198 -16.57 -27.58 -0.72
CA SER A 198 -17.63 -28.14 0.11
C SER A 198 -18.60 -29.05 -0.63
N ASN A 199 -18.63 -29.03 -1.98
CA ASN A 199 -19.50 -29.89 -2.77
C ASN A 199 -18.96 -31.34 -2.78
N PRO A 200 -19.71 -32.33 -2.27
CA PRO A 200 -19.24 -33.72 -2.20
C PRO A 200 -18.90 -34.35 -3.55
N ILE A 201 -19.55 -33.90 -4.63
CA ILE A 201 -19.30 -34.37 -6.00
C ILE A 201 -17.93 -33.90 -6.48
N PHE A 202 -17.59 -32.62 -6.23
CA PHE A 202 -16.28 -32.07 -6.58
C PHE A 202 -15.18 -32.64 -5.68
N PHE A 203 -15.40 -32.70 -4.36
CA PHE A 203 -14.41 -33.19 -3.41
C PHE A 203 -13.97 -34.64 -3.68
N ASN A 204 -14.89 -35.49 -4.15
CA ASN A 204 -14.61 -36.89 -4.50
C ASN A 204 -14.48 -37.15 -6.01
N GLY A 205 -14.52 -36.10 -6.85
CA GLY A 205 -14.56 -36.18 -8.31
C GLY A 205 -13.23 -36.44 -9.03
N CYS A 206 -12.20 -36.90 -8.30
CA CYS A 206 -10.88 -37.18 -8.88
C CYS A 206 -10.54 -38.68 -8.85
N ASN A 207 -9.99 -39.19 -9.96
CA ASN A 207 -9.54 -40.58 -10.10
C ASN A 207 -8.36 -40.96 -9.19
N LYS A 208 -7.60 -39.98 -8.69
CA LYS A 208 -6.44 -40.14 -7.78
C LYS A 208 -6.72 -39.48 -6.41
N PRO A 209 -7.65 -40.00 -5.60
CA PRO A 209 -8.18 -39.30 -4.43
C PRO A 209 -7.13 -38.95 -3.37
N GLN A 210 -6.08 -39.75 -3.20
CA GLN A 210 -4.99 -39.47 -2.25
C GLN A 210 -4.14 -38.27 -2.69
N VAL A 211 -3.72 -38.23 -3.96
CA VAL A 211 -2.91 -37.15 -4.53
C VAL A 211 -3.74 -35.86 -4.56
N TRP A 212 -4.97 -35.95 -5.07
CA TRP A 212 -5.93 -34.85 -5.15
C TRP A 212 -6.13 -34.15 -3.81
N LYS A 213 -6.49 -34.87 -2.75
CA LYS A 213 -6.83 -34.22 -1.48
C LYS A 213 -5.61 -33.65 -0.75
N LYS A 214 -4.42 -34.25 -0.91
CA LYS A 214 -3.17 -33.70 -0.37
C LYS A 214 -2.79 -32.39 -1.07
N LEU A 215 -2.80 -32.37 -2.41
CA LEU A 215 -2.52 -31.15 -3.19
C LEU A 215 -3.62 -30.09 -3.02
N LEU A 216 -4.90 -30.48 -2.89
CA LEU A 216 -6.00 -29.55 -2.61
C LEU A 216 -5.85 -28.88 -1.24
N PHE A 217 -5.48 -29.63 -0.20
CA PHE A 217 -5.20 -29.06 1.12
C PHE A 217 -3.98 -28.13 1.06
N GLY A 218 -2.91 -28.54 0.37
CA GLY A 218 -1.73 -27.70 0.13
C GLY A 218 -2.06 -26.39 -0.59
N LEU A 219 -2.90 -26.44 -1.63
CA LEU A 219 -3.38 -25.26 -2.36
C LEU A 219 -4.22 -24.32 -1.47
N CYS A 220 -5.09 -24.86 -0.60
CA CYS A 220 -5.86 -24.05 0.35
C CYS A 220 -4.97 -23.41 1.40
N PHE A 221 -3.93 -24.13 1.86
CA PHE A 221 -2.95 -23.60 2.81
C PHE A 221 -2.08 -22.51 2.18
N PHE A 222 -1.59 -22.74 0.95
CA PHE A 222 -0.91 -21.73 0.15
C PHE A 222 -1.76 -20.47 -0.01
N HIS A 223 -3.04 -20.61 -0.37
CA HIS A 223 -3.98 -19.48 -0.49
C HIS A 223 -4.11 -18.68 0.82
N ALA A 224 -4.34 -19.38 1.93
CA ALA A 224 -4.42 -18.77 3.25
C ALA A 224 -3.10 -18.05 3.64
N LEU A 225 -1.95 -18.65 3.30
CA LEU A 225 -0.63 -18.12 3.58
C LEU A 225 -0.33 -16.85 2.76
N VAL A 226 -0.56 -16.84 1.44
CA VAL A 226 -0.29 -15.65 0.61
C VAL A 226 -1.19 -14.48 0.98
N GLN A 227 -2.43 -14.75 1.42
CA GLN A 227 -3.33 -13.74 1.96
C GLN A 227 -2.89 -13.22 3.32
N GLU A 228 -2.54 -14.10 4.28
CA GLU A 228 -2.08 -13.68 5.61
C GLU A 228 -0.76 -12.90 5.54
N ARG A 229 0.15 -13.26 4.62
CA ARG A 229 1.40 -12.52 4.38
C ARG A 229 1.19 -11.04 4.05
N ARG A 230 0.05 -10.65 3.46
CA ARG A 230 -0.29 -9.22 3.24
C ARG A 230 -0.30 -8.39 4.53
N ALA A 231 -0.58 -9.00 5.69
CA ALA A 231 -0.59 -8.33 6.98
C ALA A 231 0.82 -7.97 7.54
N TYR A 232 1.89 -8.40 6.87
CA TYR A 232 3.28 -8.17 7.27
C TYR A 232 3.99 -7.08 6.44
N GLY A 233 3.25 -6.34 5.60
CA GLY A 233 3.80 -5.28 4.75
C GLY A 233 4.93 -5.79 3.86
N SER A 234 6.04 -5.03 3.79
CA SER A 234 7.24 -5.34 2.98
C SER A 234 7.93 -6.66 3.30
N LEU A 235 7.75 -7.22 4.50
CA LEU A 235 8.28 -8.55 4.84
C LEU A 235 7.33 -9.69 4.42
N GLY A 236 6.09 -9.35 4.08
CA GLY A 236 5.14 -10.21 3.42
C GLY A 236 5.35 -10.24 1.90
N TRP A 237 5.24 -9.05 1.29
CA TRP A 237 5.31 -8.75 -0.15
C TRP A 237 5.87 -7.34 -0.35
N ASN A 238 6.68 -7.07 -1.38
CA ASN A 238 7.15 -5.73 -1.75
C ASN A 238 6.04 -4.84 -2.36
N ILE A 239 5.00 -5.45 -2.91
CA ILE A 239 3.81 -4.76 -3.42
C ILE A 239 2.54 -5.43 -2.84
N PRO A 240 1.52 -4.69 -2.38
CA PRO A 240 0.36 -5.27 -1.69
C PRO A 240 -0.67 -5.89 -2.66
N TYR A 241 -0.33 -7.04 -3.26
CA TYR A 241 -1.20 -7.76 -4.20
C TYR A 241 -2.52 -8.24 -3.59
N GLU A 242 -3.60 -8.22 -4.38
CA GLU A 242 -4.91 -8.75 -3.99
C GLU A 242 -5.11 -10.19 -4.51
N PHE A 243 -4.84 -11.19 -3.69
CA PHE A 243 -5.20 -12.59 -3.98
C PHE A 243 -6.64 -12.90 -3.52
N ASN A 244 -7.48 -13.42 -4.41
CA ASN A 244 -8.92 -13.54 -4.19
C ASN A 244 -9.44 -14.98 -4.38
N ASP A 245 -10.69 -15.22 -3.97
CA ASP A 245 -11.31 -16.56 -4.03
C ASP A 245 -11.40 -17.12 -5.46
N ALA A 246 -11.36 -16.29 -6.50
CA ALA A 246 -11.39 -16.75 -7.88
C ALA A 246 -10.07 -17.45 -8.26
N ASP A 247 -8.93 -16.95 -7.78
CA ASP A 247 -7.60 -17.56 -7.97
C ASP A 247 -7.55 -18.97 -7.36
N LEU A 248 -8.13 -19.15 -6.17
CA LEU A 248 -8.29 -20.46 -5.54
C LEU A 248 -9.24 -21.37 -6.33
N LYS A 249 -10.43 -20.87 -6.71
CA LYS A 249 -11.45 -21.65 -7.42
C LYS A 249 -10.97 -22.13 -8.79
N ILE A 250 -10.24 -21.31 -9.55
CA ILE A 250 -9.70 -21.73 -10.86
C ILE A 250 -8.56 -22.74 -10.69
N SER A 251 -7.65 -22.50 -9.75
CA SER A 251 -6.53 -23.41 -9.45
C SER A 251 -7.02 -24.78 -8.98
N ALA A 252 -8.04 -24.84 -8.11
CA ALA A 252 -8.62 -26.11 -7.64
C ALA A 252 -9.30 -26.89 -8.77
N LYS A 253 -9.99 -26.21 -9.70
CA LYS A 253 -10.60 -26.86 -10.88
C LYS A 253 -9.54 -27.38 -11.84
N GLN A 254 -8.52 -26.57 -12.16
CA GLN A 254 -7.40 -26.99 -13.02
C GLN A 254 -6.64 -28.17 -12.43
N LEU A 255 -6.36 -28.15 -11.12
CA LEU A 255 -5.73 -29.27 -10.40
C LEU A 255 -6.53 -30.58 -10.57
N GLN A 256 -7.87 -30.54 -10.45
CA GLN A 256 -8.70 -31.71 -10.69
C GLN A 256 -8.67 -32.19 -12.15
N ILE A 257 -8.73 -31.26 -13.11
CA ILE A 257 -8.68 -31.58 -14.56
C ILE A 257 -7.37 -32.29 -14.90
N PHE A 258 -6.22 -31.70 -14.53
CA PHE A 258 -4.90 -32.27 -14.84
C PHE A 258 -4.64 -33.61 -14.15
N LEU A 259 -5.10 -33.79 -12.90
CA LEU A 259 -4.96 -35.09 -12.22
C LEU A 259 -5.81 -36.19 -12.88
N ASN A 260 -6.98 -35.82 -13.43
CA ASN A 260 -7.88 -36.74 -14.12
C ASN A 260 -7.45 -37.08 -15.56
N GLU A 261 -6.82 -36.14 -16.27
CA GLU A 261 -6.44 -36.27 -17.69
C GLU A 261 -5.16 -37.08 -17.91
N TYR A 262 -4.14 -36.89 -17.06
CA TYR A 262 -2.84 -37.55 -17.20
C TYR A 262 -2.77 -38.82 -16.34
N ASP A 263 -1.97 -39.82 -16.70
CA ASP A 263 -1.77 -41.01 -15.84
C ASP A 263 -0.83 -40.74 -14.66
N HIS A 264 0.25 -39.99 -14.88
CA HIS A 264 1.16 -39.52 -13.85
C HIS A 264 0.62 -38.25 -13.15
N THR A 265 1.37 -37.69 -12.19
CA THR A 265 1.05 -36.39 -11.58
C THR A 265 1.92 -35.32 -12.24
N PRO A 266 1.37 -34.43 -13.09
CA PRO A 266 2.15 -33.43 -13.81
C PRO A 266 2.47 -32.22 -12.90
N LEU A 267 3.32 -32.43 -11.88
CA LEU A 267 3.67 -31.42 -10.87
C LEU A 267 4.18 -30.11 -11.50
N ASP A 268 5.07 -30.18 -12.48
CA ASP A 268 5.63 -29.00 -13.14
C ASP A 268 4.53 -28.13 -13.80
N ALA A 269 3.58 -28.76 -14.50
CA ALA A 269 2.49 -28.06 -15.16
C ALA A 269 1.49 -27.46 -14.16
N ILE A 270 1.17 -28.19 -13.09
CA ILE A 270 0.28 -27.76 -12.01
C ILE A 270 0.89 -26.57 -11.25
N THR A 271 2.20 -26.63 -10.98
CA THR A 271 2.98 -25.58 -10.31
C THR A 271 3.12 -24.35 -11.19
N TYR A 272 3.40 -24.52 -12.49
CA TYR A 272 3.41 -23.42 -13.44
C TYR A 272 2.04 -22.73 -13.56
N LEU A 273 0.95 -23.47 -13.74
CA LEU A 273 -0.39 -22.89 -13.84
C LEU A 273 -0.81 -22.14 -12.57
N THR A 274 -0.53 -22.70 -11.40
CA THR A 274 -0.89 -22.09 -10.12
C THR A 274 0.03 -20.89 -9.82
N GLY A 275 1.33 -21.09 -9.87
CA GLY A 275 2.35 -20.14 -9.45
C GLY A 275 2.63 -19.04 -10.46
N GLU A 276 2.65 -19.33 -11.76
CA GLU A 276 2.99 -18.36 -12.82
C GLU A 276 1.75 -17.75 -13.49
N CYS A 277 0.70 -18.53 -13.74
CA CYS A 277 -0.50 -18.02 -14.41
C CYS A 277 -1.53 -17.44 -13.45
N ASN A 278 -2.01 -18.23 -12.48
CA ASN A 278 -3.15 -17.83 -11.64
C ASN A 278 -2.76 -16.81 -10.56
N TYR A 279 -1.77 -17.13 -9.73
CA TYR A 279 -1.27 -16.22 -8.70
C TYR A 279 -0.18 -15.29 -9.25
N GLY A 280 0.77 -15.82 -10.03
CA GLY A 280 1.87 -15.05 -10.63
C GLY A 280 1.41 -13.98 -11.61
N GLY A 281 0.28 -14.17 -12.28
CA GLY A 281 -0.34 -13.15 -13.14
C GLY A 281 -0.73 -11.86 -12.41
N ARG A 282 -0.79 -11.87 -11.08
CA ARG A 282 -1.00 -10.67 -10.23
C ARG A 282 0.30 -10.04 -9.74
N VAL A 283 1.41 -10.80 -9.74
CA VAL A 283 2.68 -10.40 -9.11
C VAL A 283 3.58 -9.73 -10.13
N THR A 284 3.86 -8.45 -9.90
CA THR A 284 4.60 -7.58 -10.83
C THR A 284 6.07 -7.41 -10.49
N ASP A 285 6.48 -7.61 -9.24
CA ASP A 285 7.87 -7.58 -8.81
C ASP A 285 8.53 -8.96 -8.96
N ASN A 286 9.79 -8.98 -9.39
CA ASN A 286 10.54 -10.21 -9.61
C ASN A 286 10.97 -10.89 -8.31
N HIS A 287 11.21 -10.13 -7.23
CA HIS A 287 11.56 -10.72 -5.93
C HIS A 287 10.33 -11.33 -5.27
N ASP A 288 9.19 -10.63 -5.30
CA ASP A 288 7.89 -11.19 -4.89
C ASP A 288 7.50 -12.42 -5.71
N ARG A 289 7.73 -12.42 -7.03
CA ARG A 289 7.43 -13.59 -7.87
C ARG A 289 8.27 -14.80 -7.49
N ARG A 290 9.56 -14.60 -7.20
CA ARG A 290 10.44 -15.66 -6.68
C ARG A 290 9.98 -16.17 -5.30
N LEU A 291 9.52 -15.28 -4.43
CA LEU A 291 8.95 -15.64 -3.12
C LEU A 291 7.67 -16.47 -3.29
N LEU A 292 6.74 -16.05 -4.16
CA LEU A 292 5.48 -16.74 -4.44
C LEU A 292 5.73 -18.20 -4.88
N LEU A 293 6.65 -18.40 -5.84
CA LEU A 293 7.02 -19.73 -6.32
C LEU A 293 7.69 -20.56 -5.22
N SER A 294 8.64 -19.99 -4.48
CA SER A 294 9.29 -20.68 -3.36
C SER A 294 8.31 -21.09 -2.23
N LEU A 295 7.23 -20.32 -2.02
CA LEU A 295 6.16 -20.70 -1.11
C LEU A 295 5.33 -21.85 -1.69
N LEU A 296 4.99 -21.81 -2.99
CA LEU A 296 4.21 -22.85 -3.65
C LEU A 296 4.93 -24.20 -3.67
N ASP A 297 6.24 -24.21 -3.94
CA ASP A 297 7.10 -25.42 -3.93
C ASP A 297 7.06 -26.17 -2.59
N THR A 298 6.78 -25.47 -1.48
CA THR A 298 6.62 -26.09 -0.15
C THR A 298 5.36 -26.96 -0.06
N PHE A 299 4.34 -26.69 -0.87
CA PHE A 299 3.07 -27.43 -0.91
C PHE A 299 2.96 -28.39 -2.09
N PHE A 300 3.58 -28.06 -3.24
CA PHE A 300 3.51 -28.83 -4.49
C PHE A 300 4.83 -29.58 -4.74
N CYS A 301 5.16 -30.51 -3.84
CA CYS A 301 6.33 -31.39 -3.96
C CYS A 301 5.95 -32.87 -3.83
N GLU A 302 6.83 -33.79 -4.28
CA GLU A 302 6.59 -35.23 -4.17
C GLU A 302 6.49 -35.70 -2.70
N ASP A 303 7.24 -35.08 -1.78
CA ASP A 303 7.17 -35.37 -0.35
C ASP A 303 5.80 -35.05 0.24
N ALA A 304 5.19 -33.92 -0.13
CA ALA A 304 3.84 -33.53 0.30
C ALA A 304 2.77 -34.51 -0.18
N ILE A 305 2.98 -35.21 -1.30
CA ILE A 305 2.09 -36.24 -1.84
C ILE A 305 2.32 -37.59 -1.13
N THR A 306 3.58 -38.01 -1.05
CA THR A 306 3.95 -39.36 -0.59
C THR A 306 3.87 -39.50 0.92
N GLN A 307 4.37 -38.52 1.68
CA GLN A 307 4.47 -38.59 3.13
C GLN A 307 3.13 -38.25 3.81
N ASP A 308 2.73 -39.04 4.80
CA ASP A 308 1.58 -38.73 5.66
C ASP A 308 2.03 -37.81 6.80
N LYS A 309 1.26 -36.74 7.05
CA LYS A 309 1.66 -35.65 7.96
C LYS A 309 2.97 -34.95 7.55
N TYR A 310 3.20 -34.80 6.24
CA TYR A 310 4.26 -33.92 5.73
C TYR A 310 4.15 -32.52 6.37
N PRO A 311 5.18 -32.00 7.05
CA PRO A 311 5.10 -30.73 7.77
C PRO A 311 5.23 -29.54 6.81
N PHE A 312 4.26 -28.62 6.86
CA PHE A 312 4.32 -27.32 6.18
C PHE A 312 5.06 -26.25 6.98
N SER A 313 5.40 -26.53 8.25
CA SER A 313 6.15 -25.63 9.13
C SER A 313 7.14 -26.39 10.02
N PRO A 314 8.26 -25.75 10.45
CA PRO A 314 9.22 -26.37 11.36
C PRO A 314 8.61 -26.86 12.68
N SER A 315 7.55 -26.20 13.16
CA SER A 315 6.84 -26.55 14.39
C SER A 315 6.14 -27.91 14.36
N GLY A 316 5.94 -28.53 13.19
CA GLY A 316 5.22 -29.80 13.02
C GLY A 316 3.72 -29.75 13.35
N LYS A 317 3.18 -28.61 13.79
CA LYS A 317 1.74 -28.40 14.07
C LYS A 317 0.92 -28.34 12.78
N TYR A 318 1.49 -27.72 11.74
CA TYR A 318 0.87 -27.55 10.44
C TYR A 318 1.45 -28.60 9.49
N PHE A 319 0.63 -29.56 9.09
CA PHE A 319 0.99 -30.67 8.21
C PHE A 319 -0.13 -31.03 7.21
N ALA A 320 0.22 -31.80 6.18
CA ALA A 320 -0.70 -32.39 5.20
C ALA A 320 -1.53 -33.53 5.83
N PRO A 321 -2.87 -33.41 5.93
CA PRO A 321 -3.71 -34.44 6.53
C PRO A 321 -3.69 -35.75 5.75
N LYS A 322 -4.05 -36.85 6.42
CA LYS A 322 -4.26 -38.14 5.77
C LYS A 322 -5.52 -38.10 4.89
N ASN A 323 -5.55 -38.93 3.84
CA ASN A 323 -6.75 -39.09 3.01
C ASN A 323 -7.96 -39.57 3.84
N GLY A 324 -8.93 -38.68 4.05
CA GLY A 324 -10.20 -38.97 4.74
C GLY A 324 -11.43 -38.38 4.04
N GLN A 325 -12.54 -38.35 4.78
CA GLN A 325 -13.76 -37.63 4.39
C GLN A 325 -13.60 -36.11 4.63
N HIS A 326 -14.43 -35.28 3.99
CA HIS A 326 -14.36 -33.82 4.10
C HIS A 326 -14.36 -33.33 5.55
N ASP A 327 -15.23 -33.88 6.39
CA ASP A 327 -15.33 -33.54 7.83
C ASP A 327 -14.03 -33.73 8.60
N SER A 328 -13.22 -34.74 8.27
CA SER A 328 -11.92 -34.96 8.94
C SER A 328 -10.90 -33.86 8.67
N TYR A 329 -11.00 -33.16 7.53
CA TYR A 329 -10.21 -31.96 7.26
C TYR A 329 -10.76 -30.77 8.06
N LEU A 330 -12.08 -30.61 8.17
CA LEU A 330 -12.69 -29.56 8.99
C LEU A 330 -12.33 -29.70 10.48
N GLU A 331 -12.36 -30.92 11.03
CA GLU A 331 -11.92 -31.20 12.41
C GLU A 331 -10.46 -30.82 12.63
N TYR A 332 -9.58 -31.21 11.71
CA TYR A 332 -8.17 -30.83 11.78
C TYR A 332 -7.96 -29.32 11.69
N ILE A 333 -8.61 -28.61 10.76
CA ILE A 333 -8.48 -27.15 10.66
C ILE A 333 -9.00 -26.46 11.93
N LYS A 334 -10.11 -26.96 12.53
CA LYS A 334 -10.61 -26.48 13.83
C LYS A 334 -9.63 -26.72 14.99
N SER A 335 -8.77 -27.75 14.91
CA SER A 335 -7.73 -28.02 15.91
C SER A 335 -6.51 -27.10 15.82
N LEU A 336 -6.34 -26.38 14.71
CA LEU A 336 -5.24 -25.42 14.54
C LEU A 336 -5.39 -24.24 15.51
N PRO A 337 -4.26 -23.62 15.95
CA PRO A 337 -4.30 -22.47 16.84
C PRO A 337 -4.96 -21.28 16.13
N LEU A 338 -5.69 -20.48 16.92
CA LEU A 338 -6.42 -19.30 16.43
C LEU A 338 -5.46 -18.25 15.84
N ASN A 339 -4.40 -17.94 16.58
CA ASN A 339 -3.30 -17.09 16.10
C ASN A 339 -2.20 -18.01 15.57
N ALA A 340 -1.72 -17.74 14.35
CA ALA A 340 -0.61 -18.50 13.80
C ALA A 340 0.70 -18.20 14.54
N ASP A 341 1.57 -19.21 14.67
CA ASP A 341 2.96 -18.97 15.07
C ASP A 341 3.67 -18.22 13.92
N PRO A 342 4.57 -17.23 14.16
CA PRO A 342 5.23 -16.46 13.11
C PRO A 342 6.04 -17.31 12.10
N GLU A 343 6.46 -18.50 12.52
CA GLU A 343 7.12 -19.49 11.66
C GLU A 343 6.17 -20.07 10.59
N ALA A 344 4.87 -20.15 10.87
CA ALA A 344 3.87 -20.71 9.95
C ALA A 344 3.40 -19.71 8.88
N SER A 345 3.53 -18.40 9.15
CA SER A 345 3.32 -17.32 8.18
C SER A 345 4.57 -16.99 7.33
N GLY A 346 5.69 -17.66 7.62
CA GLY A 346 6.97 -17.44 6.94
C GLY A 346 7.60 -16.07 7.26
N ALA A 347 7.28 -15.48 8.41
CA ALA A 347 7.81 -14.20 8.85
C ALA A 347 8.19 -14.30 10.34
N GLY A 348 9.48 -14.52 10.63
CA GLY A 348 9.97 -14.88 11.98
C GLY A 348 9.84 -13.83 13.09
N LYS A 349 9.12 -12.72 12.86
CA LYS A 349 8.78 -11.66 13.83
C LYS A 349 7.35 -11.18 13.58
N SER A 350 6.67 -10.69 14.61
CA SER A 350 5.35 -10.06 14.44
C SER A 350 5.49 -8.69 13.77
N SER A 351 4.48 -8.29 12.97
CA SER A 351 4.49 -7.01 12.25
C SER A 351 4.72 -5.81 13.19
N THR A 352 4.20 -5.86 14.41
CA THR A 352 4.45 -4.86 15.46
C THR A 352 5.93 -4.76 15.86
N GLU A 353 6.60 -5.89 16.10
CA GLU A 353 8.03 -5.91 16.47
C GLU A 353 8.90 -5.35 15.34
N ILE A 354 8.60 -5.72 14.09
CA ILE A 354 9.25 -5.22 12.88
C ILE A 354 9.12 -3.70 12.76
N VAL A 355 7.90 -3.18 12.91
CA VAL A 355 7.65 -1.73 12.83
C VAL A 355 8.36 -0.99 13.95
N GLN A 356 8.46 -1.56 15.17
CA GLN A 356 9.24 -0.95 16.25
C GLN A 356 10.75 -0.93 15.98
N GLU A 357 11.32 -2.00 15.42
CA GLU A 357 12.73 -2.05 15.02
C GLU A 357 13.04 -1.05 13.89
N LEU A 358 12.24 -1.04 12.82
CA LEU A 358 12.39 -0.10 11.71
C LEU A 358 12.24 1.35 12.17
N THR A 359 11.26 1.63 13.05
CA THR A 359 11.06 2.96 13.60
C THR A 359 12.23 3.41 14.47
N ALA A 360 12.83 2.49 15.24
CA ALA A 360 14.02 2.78 16.03
C ALA A 360 15.26 3.06 15.16
N ASP A 361 15.45 2.31 14.07
CA ASP A 361 16.53 2.53 13.10
C ASP A 361 16.40 3.89 12.39
N ILE A 362 15.20 4.24 11.89
CA ILE A 362 14.96 5.55 11.25
C ILE A 362 15.16 6.70 12.25
N LEU A 363 14.65 6.57 13.49
CA LEU A 363 14.88 7.56 14.55
C LEU A 363 16.36 7.70 14.94
N GLY A 364 17.16 6.64 14.83
CA GLY A 364 18.61 6.67 15.08
C GLY A 364 19.42 7.31 13.94
N LYS A 365 18.89 7.30 12.71
CA LYS A 365 19.54 7.88 11.52
C LYS A 365 19.26 9.37 11.33
N ILE A 366 18.11 9.86 11.79
CA ILE A 366 17.73 11.27 11.63
C ILE A 366 18.41 12.13 12.70
N PRO A 367 19.25 13.12 12.33
CA PRO A 367 19.94 13.99 13.29
C PRO A 367 18.97 14.91 14.05
N GLU A 368 19.51 15.61 15.05
CA GLU A 368 18.83 16.71 15.72
C GLU A 368 18.59 17.90 14.78
N ASP A 369 17.63 18.74 15.12
CA ASP A 369 17.24 19.89 14.30
C ASP A 369 18.32 20.97 14.35
N PHE A 370 18.59 21.64 13.21
CA PHE A 370 19.61 22.67 13.12
C PHE A 370 19.28 23.88 14.00
N ASN A 371 20.25 24.35 14.79
CA ASN A 371 20.11 25.59 15.56
C ASN A 371 20.13 26.81 14.63
N ILE A 372 18.94 27.30 14.26
CA ILE A 372 18.78 28.42 13.33
C ILE A 372 19.37 29.72 13.88
N GLU A 373 19.35 29.95 15.20
CA GLU A 373 19.92 31.16 15.83
C GLU A 373 21.45 31.21 15.70
N GLU A 374 22.10 30.07 15.94
CA GLU A 374 23.54 29.91 15.72
C GLU A 374 23.90 30.08 14.23
N VAL A 375 23.14 29.45 13.33
CA VAL A 375 23.38 29.59 11.88
C VAL A 375 23.18 31.03 11.41
N MET A 376 22.16 31.75 11.86
CA MET A 376 21.96 33.18 11.53
C MET A 376 23.08 34.07 12.11
N THR A 377 23.67 33.68 13.24
CA THR A 377 24.81 34.41 13.82
C THR A 377 26.08 34.19 13.00
N ARG A 378 26.31 32.96 12.50
CA ARG A 378 27.48 32.58 11.69
C ARG A 378 27.37 32.97 10.22
N TYR A 379 26.16 32.94 9.66
CA TYR A 379 25.80 33.29 8.29
C TYR A 379 24.69 34.35 8.30
N PRO A 380 24.99 35.60 8.73
CA PRO A 380 23.99 36.66 8.79
C PRO A 380 23.48 37.03 7.40
N THR A 381 22.25 37.51 7.35
CA THR A 381 21.60 38.01 6.13
C THR A 381 22.30 39.27 5.63
N GLN A 382 23.20 39.11 4.65
CA GLN A 382 24.00 40.20 4.10
C GLN A 382 23.55 40.57 2.69
N TYR A 383 23.57 41.86 2.36
CA TYR A 383 23.36 42.30 0.99
C TYR A 383 24.43 41.76 0.03
N THR A 384 25.66 41.50 0.50
CA THR A 384 26.74 40.94 -0.33
C THR A 384 26.66 39.43 -0.55
N GLU A 385 25.86 38.69 0.24
CA GLU A 385 25.82 37.23 0.18
C GLU A 385 24.38 36.71 0.38
N SER A 386 23.66 36.51 -0.73
CA SER A 386 22.30 35.96 -0.73
C SER A 386 22.22 34.48 -0.36
N MET A 387 23.30 33.70 -0.50
CA MET A 387 23.28 32.27 -0.15
C MET A 387 23.01 32.03 1.33
N ASN A 388 23.40 32.97 2.21
CA ASN A 388 23.10 32.89 3.65
C ASN A 388 21.59 32.85 3.91
N THR A 389 20.82 33.68 3.20
CA THR A 389 19.35 33.70 3.30
C THR A 389 18.73 32.40 2.77
N VAL A 390 19.27 31.86 1.67
CA VAL A 390 18.81 30.57 1.10
C VAL A 390 19.08 29.44 2.10
N LEU A 391 20.28 29.36 2.66
CA LEU A 391 20.67 28.39 3.68
C LEU A 391 19.67 28.39 4.85
N VAL A 392 19.44 29.54 5.49
CA VAL A 392 18.50 29.64 6.62
C VAL A 392 17.08 29.18 6.26
N HIS A 393 16.58 29.55 5.07
CA HIS A 393 15.24 29.17 4.62
C HIS A 393 15.12 27.67 4.31
N GLU A 394 16.18 27.04 3.81
CA GLU A 394 16.22 25.60 3.55
C GLU A 394 16.29 24.81 4.86
N LEU A 395 17.16 25.20 5.80
CA LEU A 395 17.25 24.57 7.13
C LEU A 395 15.91 24.65 7.89
N LEU A 396 15.18 25.77 7.79
CA LEU A 396 13.84 25.90 8.35
C LEU A 396 12.82 24.92 7.75
N ARG A 397 12.98 24.51 6.48
CA ARG A 397 12.15 23.47 5.85
C ARG A 397 12.56 22.08 6.32
N PHE A 398 13.87 21.79 6.34
CA PHE A 398 14.39 20.51 6.84
C PHE A 398 14.02 20.28 8.30
N ASN A 399 14.16 21.26 9.19
CA ASN A 399 13.74 21.16 10.58
C ASN A 399 12.24 20.84 10.74
N ARG A 400 11.37 21.39 9.88
CA ARG A 400 9.93 21.06 9.90
C ARG A 400 9.70 19.60 9.51
N LEU A 401 10.42 19.11 8.49
CA LEU A 401 10.35 17.72 8.03
C LEU A 401 10.89 16.75 9.08
N THR A 402 12.11 16.94 9.57
CA THR A 402 12.74 16.10 10.61
C THR A 402 11.92 16.07 11.90
N SER A 403 11.41 17.22 12.34
CA SER A 403 10.50 17.30 13.50
C SER A 403 9.19 16.53 13.28
N THR A 404 8.60 16.61 12.07
CA THR A 404 7.38 15.86 11.71
C THR A 404 7.63 14.35 11.71
N ILE A 405 8.74 13.91 11.10
CA ILE A 405 9.14 12.49 11.08
C ILE A 405 9.41 12.00 12.50
N ARG A 406 10.23 12.72 13.28
CA ARG A 406 10.59 12.35 14.66
C ARG A 406 9.36 12.23 15.56
N THR A 407 8.43 13.17 15.48
CA THR A 407 7.20 13.18 16.29
C THR A 407 6.25 12.05 15.88
N SER A 408 6.00 11.87 14.58
CA SER A 408 5.08 10.81 14.09
C SER A 408 5.61 9.40 14.38
N LEU A 409 6.92 9.16 14.24
CA LEU A 409 7.56 7.90 14.62
C LEU A 409 7.54 7.64 16.13
N GLN A 410 7.70 8.68 16.96
CA GLN A 410 7.55 8.56 18.41
C GLN A 410 6.11 8.23 18.83
N GLU A 411 5.10 8.86 18.21
CA GLU A 411 3.70 8.52 18.44
C GLU A 411 3.33 7.13 17.93
N LEU A 412 3.84 6.70 16.77
CA LEU A 412 3.63 5.33 16.29
C LEU A 412 4.21 4.29 17.26
N ARG A 413 5.40 4.53 17.82
CA ARG A 413 5.97 3.66 18.88
C ARG A 413 5.12 3.63 20.14
N LYS A 414 4.50 4.75 20.54
CA LYS A 414 3.55 4.78 21.65
C LYS A 414 2.26 4.02 21.31
N ALA A 415 1.70 4.22 20.12
CA ALA A 415 0.46 3.56 19.67
C ALA A 415 0.63 2.04 19.56
N THR A 416 1.70 1.57 18.92
CA THR A 416 2.06 0.14 18.85
C THR A 416 2.36 -0.49 20.22
N SER A 417 2.83 0.30 21.19
CA SER A 417 3.00 -0.13 22.59
C SER A 417 1.72 0.00 23.43
N GLY A 418 0.59 0.42 22.84
CA GLY A 418 -0.67 0.64 23.55
C GLY A 418 -0.64 1.80 24.56
N LEU A 419 0.29 2.75 24.43
CA LEU A 419 0.39 3.97 25.25
C LEU A 419 -0.31 5.18 24.61
N SER A 420 -0.58 5.13 23.31
CA SER A 420 -1.35 6.13 22.55
C SER A 420 -2.42 5.42 21.72
N VAL A 421 -3.38 6.17 21.18
CA VAL A 421 -4.44 5.64 20.31
C VAL A 421 -3.94 5.64 18.86
N MET A 422 -4.19 4.56 18.12
CA MET A 422 -3.91 4.52 16.68
C MET A 422 -4.85 5.48 15.95
N SER A 423 -4.32 6.59 15.42
CA SER A 423 -5.06 7.50 14.54
C SER A 423 -4.97 7.04 13.08
N PRO A 424 -5.84 7.50 12.17
CA PRO A 424 -5.76 7.15 10.75
C PRO A 424 -4.40 7.48 10.11
N GLU A 425 -3.75 8.56 10.56
CA GLU A 425 -2.43 8.98 10.08
C GLU A 425 -1.30 8.07 10.62
N LEU A 426 -1.47 7.50 11.82
CA LEU A 426 -0.53 6.50 12.36
C LEU A 426 -0.76 5.12 11.75
N ASP A 427 -1.99 4.79 11.35
CA ASP A 427 -2.32 3.55 10.65
C ASP A 427 -1.80 3.57 9.20
N ASP A 428 -1.88 4.72 8.51
CA ASP A 428 -1.14 4.98 7.26
C ASP A 428 0.37 4.84 7.48
N LEU A 429 0.94 5.41 8.55
CA LEU A 429 2.37 5.27 8.87
C LEU A 429 2.79 3.81 9.18
N PHE A 430 1.88 3.00 9.74
CA PHE A 430 2.11 1.60 10.08
C PHE A 430 2.05 0.69 8.85
N SER A 431 1.18 1.01 7.89
CA SER A 431 0.89 0.19 6.71
C SER A 431 1.59 0.65 5.42
N SER A 432 2.06 1.89 5.36
CA SER A 432 2.67 2.46 4.15
C SER A 432 4.07 1.91 3.86
N MET A 433 4.25 1.56 2.59
CA MET A 433 5.50 1.02 2.03
C MET A 433 6.32 2.07 1.28
N ILE A 434 5.71 3.23 1.08
CA ILE A 434 6.24 4.44 0.45
C ILE A 434 6.34 5.55 1.52
N VAL A 435 6.89 6.69 1.17
CA VAL A 435 6.91 7.86 2.07
C VAL A 435 5.47 8.22 2.49
N PRO A 436 5.12 8.19 3.79
CA PRO A 436 3.75 8.41 4.27
C PRO A 436 3.19 9.76 3.85
N ALA A 437 1.87 9.88 3.65
CA ALA A 437 1.25 11.10 3.15
C ALA A 437 1.54 12.32 4.06
N LEU A 438 1.58 12.08 5.39
CA LEU A 438 1.97 13.06 6.41
C LEU A 438 3.36 13.66 6.16
N TRP A 439 4.32 12.85 5.71
CA TRP A 439 5.68 13.29 5.42
C TRP A 439 5.77 13.93 4.05
N VAL A 440 5.10 13.38 3.03
CA VAL A 440 5.05 13.97 1.68
C VAL A 440 4.55 15.42 1.72
N ALA A 441 3.52 15.71 2.53
CA ALA A 441 3.00 17.06 2.73
C ALA A 441 3.99 18.05 3.38
N LYS A 442 5.11 17.55 3.92
CA LYS A 442 6.22 18.32 4.53
C LYS A 442 7.58 17.98 3.90
N SER A 443 7.59 17.32 2.75
CA SER A 443 8.80 16.85 2.05
C SER A 443 9.08 17.65 0.77
N TYR A 444 10.31 17.55 0.28
CA TYR A 444 10.61 17.79 -1.12
C TYR A 444 9.95 16.68 -1.98
N PRO A 445 9.62 16.94 -3.27
CA PRO A 445 9.10 15.90 -4.15
C PRO A 445 10.10 14.75 -4.24
N SER A 446 9.65 13.50 -4.13
CA SER A 446 10.46 12.31 -4.37
C SER A 446 9.55 11.15 -4.77
N LEU A 447 10.10 10.18 -5.52
CA LEU A 447 9.43 8.92 -5.86
C LEU A 447 10.14 7.71 -5.23
N LYS A 448 11.16 7.95 -4.40
CA LYS A 448 11.97 6.90 -3.77
C LYS A 448 11.16 6.08 -2.75
N PRO A 449 11.37 4.75 -2.68
CA PRO A 449 10.88 3.93 -1.57
C PRO A 449 11.41 4.42 -0.21
N LEU A 450 10.70 4.09 0.88
CA LEU A 450 10.96 4.62 2.22
C LEU A 450 12.45 4.55 2.65
N GLY A 451 13.12 3.42 2.43
CA GLY A 451 14.54 3.25 2.79
C GLY A 451 15.51 4.12 1.96
N SER A 452 15.31 4.18 0.65
CA SER A 452 16.08 5.06 -0.24
C SER A 452 15.83 6.54 0.07
N TYR A 453 14.57 6.90 0.40
CA TYR A 453 14.18 8.25 0.80
C TYR A 453 14.86 8.69 2.11
N ILE A 454 14.88 7.85 3.15
CA ILE A 454 15.59 8.18 4.40
C ILE A 454 17.10 8.33 4.17
N THR A 455 17.68 7.53 3.28
CA THR A 455 19.11 7.64 2.93
C THR A 455 19.42 8.95 2.20
N ASP A 456 18.61 9.32 1.20
CA ASP A 456 18.68 10.60 0.49
C ASP A 456 18.43 11.81 1.42
N LEU A 457 17.49 11.70 2.36
CA LEU A 457 17.24 12.73 3.38
C LEU A 457 18.47 12.95 4.27
N VAL A 458 19.10 11.89 4.77
CA VAL A 458 20.32 12.01 5.60
C VAL A 458 21.45 12.66 4.81
N GLN A 459 21.68 12.26 3.55
CA GLN A 459 22.69 12.89 2.68
C GLN A 459 22.45 14.41 2.50
N ARG A 460 21.20 14.87 2.41
CA ARG A 460 20.87 16.31 2.33
C ARG A 460 21.20 17.03 3.63
N LEU A 461 20.83 16.44 4.77
CA LEU A 461 21.11 17.00 6.08
C LEU A 461 22.63 17.09 6.31
N ASP A 462 23.40 16.08 5.92
CA ASP A 462 24.87 16.11 5.99
C ASP A 462 25.49 17.15 5.04
N PHE A 463 24.98 17.32 3.80
CA PHE A 463 25.43 18.40 2.89
C PHE A 463 25.27 19.80 3.53
N PHE A 464 24.12 20.08 4.16
CA PHE A 464 23.90 21.35 4.85
C PHE A 464 24.71 21.48 6.15
N LYS A 465 24.95 20.38 6.87
CA LYS A 465 25.81 20.34 8.05
C LYS A 465 27.27 20.63 7.71
N GLU A 466 27.79 20.05 6.62
CA GLU A 466 29.13 20.36 6.11
C GLU A 466 29.25 21.84 5.70
N TRP A 467 28.22 22.41 5.06
CA TRP A 467 28.17 23.85 4.76
C TRP A 467 28.31 24.68 6.04
N ILE A 468 27.47 24.43 7.05
CA ILE A 468 27.51 25.17 8.33
C ILE A 468 28.87 25.05 9.01
N GLN A 469 29.52 23.87 8.95
CA GLN A 469 30.79 23.62 9.62
C GLN A 469 32.00 24.19 8.87
N ASN A 470 32.07 24.03 7.55
CA ASN A 470 33.26 24.26 6.74
C ASN A 470 33.22 25.53 5.86
N GLY A 471 32.06 26.18 5.75
CA GLY A 471 31.85 27.33 4.87
C GLY A 471 31.06 26.99 3.60
N THR A 472 30.84 27.99 2.76
CA THR A 472 30.04 27.85 1.53
C THR A 472 30.63 26.78 0.58
N PRO A 473 29.83 25.80 0.12
CA PRO A 473 30.29 24.75 -0.79
C PRO A 473 30.90 25.30 -2.09
N LYS A 474 31.95 24.63 -2.58
CA LYS A 474 32.57 24.91 -3.88
C LYS A 474 31.74 24.37 -5.04
N VAL A 475 31.01 23.28 -4.77
CA VAL A 475 30.06 22.64 -5.69
C VAL A 475 28.76 22.45 -4.91
N PHE A 476 27.65 22.92 -5.47
CA PHE A 476 26.33 22.78 -4.87
C PHE A 476 25.63 21.54 -5.40
N TRP A 477 25.13 20.70 -4.51
CA TRP A 477 24.27 19.59 -4.91
C TRP A 477 22.87 20.13 -5.20
N ILE A 478 22.57 20.44 -6.47
CA ILE A 478 21.35 21.18 -6.85
C ILE A 478 20.09 20.42 -6.44
N SER A 479 20.11 19.10 -6.59
CA SER A 479 18.96 18.27 -6.23
C SER A 479 18.84 18.00 -4.74
N GLY A 480 19.85 18.35 -3.92
CA GLY A 480 19.80 18.33 -2.46
C GLY A 480 18.92 19.44 -1.86
N PHE A 481 18.74 20.55 -2.58
CA PHE A 481 17.85 21.64 -2.16
C PHE A 481 16.38 21.24 -2.22
N TYR A 482 15.63 21.67 -1.20
CA TYR A 482 14.19 21.62 -1.11
C TYR A 482 13.55 22.56 -2.15
N PHE A 483 14.09 23.78 -2.31
CA PHE A 483 13.58 24.76 -3.28
C PHE A 483 14.69 25.36 -4.17
N THR A 484 15.03 24.62 -5.22
CA THR A 484 16.03 24.97 -6.25
C THR A 484 15.90 26.39 -6.81
N HIS A 485 14.68 26.90 -7.00
CA HIS A 485 14.45 28.27 -7.50
C HIS A 485 15.06 29.35 -6.61
N ALA A 486 15.00 29.24 -5.27
CA ALA A 486 15.64 30.23 -4.39
C ALA A 486 17.17 30.19 -4.47
N PHE A 487 17.75 29.00 -4.65
CA PHE A 487 19.19 28.84 -4.89
C PHE A 487 19.62 29.55 -6.19
N LEU A 488 18.92 29.29 -7.31
CA LEU A 488 19.19 29.92 -8.61
C LEU A 488 19.05 31.45 -8.55
N THR A 489 17.96 31.95 -7.95
CA THR A 489 17.76 33.39 -7.75
C THR A 489 18.83 33.99 -6.86
N GLY A 490 19.26 33.31 -5.80
CA GLY A 490 20.33 33.78 -4.92
C GLY A 490 21.68 33.88 -5.64
N ALA A 491 22.00 32.93 -6.53
CA ALA A 491 23.22 32.97 -7.33
C ALA A 491 23.21 34.16 -8.32
N LEU A 492 22.08 34.38 -9.01
CA LEU A 492 21.86 35.55 -9.86
C LEU A 492 21.97 36.86 -9.07
N GLN A 493 21.43 36.92 -7.84
CA GLN A 493 21.55 38.09 -6.97
C GLN A 493 22.99 38.40 -6.58
N ASN A 494 23.81 37.38 -6.26
CA ASN A 494 25.23 37.58 -5.96
C ASN A 494 25.98 38.14 -7.17
N TYR A 495 25.74 37.60 -8.37
CA TYR A 495 26.33 38.11 -9.61
C TYR A 495 25.89 39.56 -9.91
N ALA A 496 24.57 39.82 -9.86
CA ALA A 496 23.97 41.14 -10.07
C ALA A 496 24.60 42.21 -9.16
N ARG A 497 24.80 41.88 -7.88
CA ARG A 497 25.37 42.82 -6.90
C ARG A 497 26.88 43.00 -7.06
N LYS A 498 27.61 41.94 -7.42
CA LYS A 498 29.05 42.00 -7.73
C LYS A 498 29.35 42.91 -8.92
N HIS A 499 28.56 42.78 -10.00
CA HIS A 499 28.74 43.54 -11.26
C HIS A 499 27.88 44.80 -11.38
N LYS A 500 27.01 45.06 -10.40
CA LYS A 500 26.05 46.19 -10.36
C LYS A 500 25.08 46.24 -11.55
N THR A 501 24.72 45.07 -12.08
CA THR A 501 23.75 44.91 -13.17
C THR A 501 22.35 44.59 -12.62
N PRO A 502 21.25 45.11 -13.21
CA PRO A 502 19.90 44.70 -12.84
C PRO A 502 19.69 43.19 -13.03
N ILE A 503 19.02 42.53 -12.08
CA ILE A 503 18.80 41.08 -12.14
C ILE A 503 17.94 40.66 -13.34
N ASP A 504 17.00 41.51 -13.76
CA ASP A 504 16.09 41.27 -14.88
C ASP A 504 16.79 41.27 -16.26
N MET A 505 18.08 41.62 -16.30
CA MET A 505 18.95 41.58 -17.49
C MET A 505 19.91 40.37 -17.48
N LEU A 506 19.76 39.44 -16.53
CA LEU A 506 20.64 38.29 -16.36
C LEU A 506 19.94 36.98 -16.70
N GLU A 507 20.57 36.19 -17.56
CA GLU A 507 20.19 34.82 -17.86
C GLU A 507 21.30 33.87 -17.42
N LEU A 508 20.93 32.64 -17.06
CA LEU A 508 21.89 31.60 -16.66
C LEU A 508 22.40 30.89 -17.91
N GLN A 509 23.70 31.00 -18.19
CA GLN A 509 24.38 30.18 -19.19
C GLN A 509 25.00 28.94 -18.54
N PHE A 510 24.85 27.79 -19.19
CA PHE A 510 25.25 26.50 -18.64
C PHE A 510 26.53 25.97 -19.30
N HIS A 511 27.60 25.93 -18.51
CA HIS A 511 28.84 25.28 -18.89
C HIS A 511 29.09 24.12 -17.92
N VAL A 512 29.01 22.92 -18.47
CA VAL A 512 29.33 21.69 -17.76
C VAL A 512 30.87 21.56 -17.62
N THR A 513 31.37 20.85 -16.62
CA THR A 513 32.81 20.83 -16.29
C THR A 513 33.55 19.64 -16.92
N GLN A 514 34.85 19.78 -17.15
CA GLN A 514 35.72 18.68 -17.59
C GLN A 514 36.00 17.66 -16.48
N HIS A 515 35.95 18.07 -15.21
CA HIS A 515 36.14 17.23 -14.02
C HIS A 515 35.09 16.11 -13.90
N GLU A 516 35.47 14.90 -13.47
CA GLU A 516 34.51 13.81 -13.21
C GLU A 516 33.97 13.86 -11.79
N ASN A 517 34.82 14.11 -10.81
CA ASN A 517 34.45 14.09 -9.39
C ASN A 517 34.40 15.51 -8.82
N THR A 518 33.42 15.75 -7.95
CA THR A 518 33.29 17.03 -7.22
C THR A 518 34.53 17.37 -6.38
N HIS A 519 35.26 16.34 -5.91
CA HIS A 519 36.51 16.46 -5.17
C HIS A 519 37.68 17.06 -5.98
N GLU A 520 37.64 17.02 -7.31
CA GLU A 520 38.67 17.61 -8.17
C GLU A 520 38.59 19.15 -8.22
N ILE A 521 37.45 19.73 -7.83
CA ILE A 521 37.20 21.18 -7.89
C ILE A 521 37.76 21.85 -6.62
N THR A 522 39.00 22.33 -6.73
CA THR A 522 39.74 22.89 -5.58
C THR A 522 39.34 24.30 -5.19
N SER A 523 38.72 25.07 -6.08
CA SER A 523 38.33 26.49 -5.88
C SER A 523 36.99 26.81 -6.53
N SER A 524 36.21 27.69 -5.90
CA SER A 524 34.99 28.25 -6.50
C SER A 524 35.33 29.09 -7.75
N PRO A 525 34.43 29.18 -8.74
CA PRO A 525 34.66 29.98 -9.94
C PRO A 525 34.62 31.47 -9.60
N VAL A 526 35.31 32.29 -10.41
CA VAL A 526 35.34 33.76 -10.23
C VAL A 526 33.94 34.35 -10.42
N ASP A 527 33.19 33.84 -11.39
CA ASP A 527 31.81 34.19 -11.71
C ASP A 527 31.01 32.91 -12.00
N GLY A 528 29.79 32.84 -11.46
CA GLY A 528 28.92 31.66 -11.54
C GLY A 528 29.03 30.73 -10.34
N ILE A 529 28.54 29.49 -10.52
CA ILE A 529 28.48 28.42 -9.50
C ILE A 529 28.68 27.06 -10.17
N HIS A 530 29.32 26.12 -9.47
CA HIS A 530 29.35 24.72 -9.90
C HIS A 530 28.18 23.95 -9.27
N ILE A 531 27.50 23.12 -10.06
CA ILE A 531 26.39 22.28 -9.62
C ILE A 531 26.64 20.80 -9.91
N SER A 532 26.07 19.93 -9.08
CA SER A 532 26.06 18.47 -9.24
C SER A 532 24.67 17.90 -8.94
N GLY A 533 24.39 16.67 -9.38
CA GLY A 533 23.10 15.99 -9.17
C GLY A 533 22.05 16.25 -10.27
N LEU A 534 22.46 16.17 -11.54
CA LEU A 534 21.57 16.18 -12.70
C LEU A 534 21.81 14.91 -13.54
N TYR A 535 20.73 14.26 -13.96
CA TYR A 535 20.74 13.02 -14.73
C TYR A 535 19.99 13.23 -16.05
N ILE A 536 20.58 12.93 -17.21
CA ILE A 536 19.86 12.97 -18.50
C ILE A 536 19.02 11.69 -18.63
N GLU A 537 17.77 11.84 -19.08
CA GLU A 537 16.85 10.75 -19.43
C GLU A 537 16.49 10.86 -20.92
N GLY A 538 16.55 9.73 -21.63
CA GLY A 538 16.21 9.64 -23.07
C GLY A 538 17.37 9.96 -24.04
N ALA A 539 18.54 10.30 -23.52
CA ALA A 539 19.79 10.45 -24.26
C ALA A 539 20.98 10.12 -23.35
N ARG A 540 22.20 10.06 -23.91
CA ARG A 540 23.46 9.98 -23.16
C ARG A 540 24.34 11.20 -23.43
N TRP A 541 25.39 11.34 -22.65
CA TRP A 541 26.43 12.33 -22.95
C TRP A 541 27.68 11.65 -23.50
N ASP A 542 28.07 12.01 -24.73
CA ASP A 542 29.30 11.48 -25.32
C ASP A 542 30.52 12.21 -24.74
N ARG A 543 31.32 11.47 -23.97
CA ARG A 543 32.49 12.00 -23.26
C ARG A 543 33.68 12.30 -24.19
N GLU A 544 33.74 11.69 -25.36
CA GLU A 544 34.82 11.94 -26.34
C GLU A 544 34.44 13.10 -27.26
N LYS A 545 33.20 13.10 -27.75
CA LYS A 545 32.69 14.12 -28.68
C LYS A 545 32.18 15.40 -28.00
N HIS A 546 31.97 15.37 -26.68
CA HIS A 546 31.53 16.54 -25.93
C HIS A 546 30.15 17.09 -26.41
N VAL A 547 29.23 16.16 -26.73
CA VAL A 547 27.84 16.43 -27.18
C VAL A 547 26.83 15.42 -26.63
N ILE A 548 25.54 15.75 -26.69
CA ILE A 548 24.44 14.78 -26.50
C ILE A 548 24.52 13.70 -27.60
N SER A 549 24.24 12.45 -27.25
CA SER A 549 24.19 11.32 -28.18
C SER A 549 23.10 10.32 -27.83
N GLU A 550 22.78 9.43 -28.77
CA GLU A 550 21.78 8.36 -28.57
C GLU A 550 22.18 7.43 -27.42
N ALA A 551 21.20 7.05 -26.60
CA ALA A 551 21.41 6.23 -25.40
C ALA A 551 21.88 4.80 -25.74
N LEU A 552 22.72 4.21 -24.88
CA LEU A 552 23.16 2.83 -25.02
C LEU A 552 22.08 1.86 -24.51
N PRO A 553 21.91 0.66 -25.12
CA PRO A 553 20.94 -0.32 -24.64
C PRO A 553 21.16 -0.67 -23.17
N LYS A 554 20.09 -0.55 -22.37
CA LYS A 554 20.05 -0.78 -20.89
C LYS A 554 20.79 0.26 -20.03
N VAL A 555 21.23 1.39 -20.57
CA VAL A 555 21.71 2.54 -19.77
C VAL A 555 20.64 3.64 -19.82
N LEU A 556 20.00 3.90 -18.68
CA LEU A 556 18.85 4.83 -18.60
C LEU A 556 19.25 6.28 -18.28
N TYR A 557 20.38 6.50 -17.59
CA TYR A 557 20.75 7.80 -17.03
C TYR A 557 22.26 8.06 -17.06
N GLU A 558 22.69 9.25 -17.50
CA GLU A 558 24.09 9.73 -17.44
C GLU A 558 24.19 11.24 -17.18
N THR A 559 25.37 11.71 -16.74
CA THR A 559 25.67 13.13 -16.44
C THR A 559 26.38 13.84 -17.62
N PRO A 560 25.97 15.07 -18.03
CA PRO A 560 26.56 15.80 -19.17
C PRO A 560 27.97 16.38 -18.95
N LYS A 561 28.66 16.80 -20.04
CA LYS A 561 29.99 17.48 -20.11
C LYS A 561 30.35 18.21 -21.45
N THR A 562 29.79 19.41 -21.77
CA THR A 562 30.35 20.52 -22.65
C THR A 562 31.39 20.23 -23.77
N HIS A 563 31.36 20.77 -24.99
CA HIS A 563 30.83 22.04 -25.53
C HIS A 563 30.98 22.10 -27.08
N LEU A 564 30.00 22.56 -27.87
CA LEU A 564 30.19 23.06 -29.26
C LEU A 564 28.93 23.77 -29.84
N ASN A 565 28.99 24.20 -31.11
CA ASN A 565 28.33 25.40 -31.67
C ASN A 565 26.81 25.37 -31.88
N ASP A 566 26.14 24.22 -31.78
CA ASP A 566 24.66 24.13 -31.84
C ASP A 566 24.12 23.57 -30.52
N THR A 567 23.24 24.33 -29.87
CA THR A 567 22.69 24.01 -28.54
C THR A 567 21.23 23.58 -28.62
N SER A 568 20.90 22.46 -27.98
CA SER A 568 19.51 22.04 -27.72
C SER A 568 19.07 22.44 -26.32
N PHE A 569 17.89 23.04 -26.25
CA PHE A 569 17.19 23.41 -25.03
C PHE A 569 16.60 22.16 -24.36
N ILE A 570 17.19 21.70 -23.25
CA ILE A 570 16.74 20.51 -22.50
C ILE A 570 16.10 20.95 -21.18
N PRO A 571 14.82 20.61 -20.91
CA PRO A 571 14.14 20.96 -19.67
C PRO A 571 14.65 20.11 -18.49
N VAL A 572 14.76 20.73 -17.31
CA VAL A 572 15.14 20.12 -16.04
C VAL A 572 13.93 19.99 -15.13
N TYR A 573 13.69 18.78 -14.61
CA TYR A 573 12.61 18.46 -13.67
C TYR A 573 13.13 17.89 -12.35
N LYS A 574 12.32 18.01 -11.30
CA LYS A 574 12.63 17.44 -9.98
C LYS A 574 12.47 15.93 -9.94
N THR A 575 11.55 15.32 -10.69
CA THR A 575 11.33 13.86 -10.75
C THR A 575 10.95 13.39 -12.16
N SER A 576 11.13 12.09 -12.44
CA SER A 576 10.73 11.41 -13.70
C SER A 576 9.25 11.61 -14.05
N ALA A 577 8.39 11.83 -13.06
CA ALA A 577 6.97 12.10 -13.27
C ALA A 577 6.70 13.36 -14.12
N ARG A 578 7.65 14.31 -14.16
CA ARG A 578 7.63 15.56 -14.97
C ARG A 578 6.35 16.42 -14.87
N ARG A 579 5.49 16.12 -13.89
CA ARG A 579 4.17 16.70 -13.62
C ARG A 579 4.04 17.13 -12.16
N GLY A 580 3.10 18.02 -11.89
CA GLY A 580 2.85 18.66 -10.61
C GLY A 580 1.95 19.88 -10.81
N GLU A 581 1.49 20.51 -9.72
CA GLU A 581 0.61 21.68 -9.76
C GLU A 581 1.15 22.81 -10.64
N LEU A 582 0.24 23.56 -11.28
CA LEU A 582 0.59 24.73 -12.10
C LEU A 582 0.88 25.92 -11.19
N SER A 583 2.08 26.50 -11.34
CA SER A 583 2.44 27.77 -10.71
C SER A 583 1.80 28.95 -11.43
N THR A 584 1.87 30.15 -10.84
CA THR A 584 1.33 31.40 -11.41
C THR A 584 2.00 31.81 -12.72
N THR A 585 3.15 31.23 -13.08
CA THR A 585 3.83 31.44 -14.38
C THR A 585 3.43 30.40 -15.45
N GLY A 586 2.50 29.50 -15.15
CA GLY A 586 2.04 28.45 -16.07
C GLY A 586 2.96 27.22 -16.16
N HIS A 587 4.10 27.21 -15.46
CA HIS A 587 4.98 26.05 -15.37
C HIS A 587 4.61 25.15 -14.19
N SER A 588 4.87 23.84 -14.32
CA SER A 588 4.67 22.88 -13.24
C SER A 588 5.63 23.14 -12.06
N THR A 589 5.18 22.92 -10.83
CA THR A 589 6.02 22.90 -9.61
C THR A 589 7.16 21.87 -9.64
N ASN A 590 7.11 20.92 -10.58
CA ASN A 590 8.17 19.95 -10.87
C ASN A 590 9.26 20.50 -11.81
N TYR A 591 8.96 21.52 -12.63
CA TYR A 591 9.94 22.16 -13.51
C TYR A 591 10.92 23.06 -12.73
N VAL A 592 12.20 22.98 -13.08
CA VAL A 592 13.27 23.76 -12.46
C VAL A 592 13.75 24.87 -13.39
N LEU A 593 14.31 24.51 -14.55
CA LEU A 593 14.85 25.43 -15.55
C LEU A 593 15.07 24.67 -16.88
N THR A 594 15.52 25.35 -17.91
CA THR A 594 16.03 24.74 -19.15
C THR A 594 17.53 24.96 -19.25
N ILE A 595 18.29 23.91 -19.58
CA ILE A 595 19.73 24.00 -19.85
C ILE A 595 20.02 23.90 -21.34
N ASP A 596 21.09 24.58 -21.76
CA ASP A 596 21.62 24.50 -23.11
C ASP A 596 22.72 23.44 -23.14
N LEU A 597 22.56 22.44 -24.01
CA LEU A 597 23.50 21.35 -24.18
C LEU A 597 23.86 21.16 -25.66
N ALA A 598 25.14 20.94 -25.93
CA ALA A 598 25.68 20.85 -27.30
C ALA A 598 25.23 19.57 -28.01
N THR A 599 24.96 19.65 -29.31
CA THR A 599 24.44 18.54 -30.13
C THR A 599 25.05 18.52 -31.54
N GLU A 600 25.20 17.32 -32.12
CA GLU A 600 25.44 17.14 -33.57
C GLU A 600 24.13 17.00 -34.37
N GLU A 601 23.03 16.59 -33.71
CA GLU A 601 21.69 16.41 -34.29
C GLU A 601 20.82 17.67 -34.13
N PRO A 602 19.85 17.93 -35.03
CA PRO A 602 19.01 19.13 -34.95
C PRO A 602 18.07 19.09 -33.73
N PRO A 603 17.76 20.22 -33.05
CA PRO A 603 17.03 20.21 -31.77
C PRO A 603 15.70 19.44 -31.75
N ASN A 604 14.96 19.45 -32.86
CA ASN A 604 13.70 18.68 -33.01
C ASN A 604 13.88 17.17 -32.79
N HIS A 605 15.08 16.62 -33.05
CA HIS A 605 15.42 15.21 -32.84
C HIS A 605 15.31 14.80 -31.36
N TRP A 606 15.75 15.66 -30.45
CA TRP A 606 15.71 15.45 -29.01
C TRP A 606 14.35 15.81 -28.40
N VAL A 607 13.71 16.88 -28.90
CA VAL A 607 12.35 17.27 -28.49
C VAL A 607 11.35 16.13 -28.78
N ASN A 608 11.41 15.54 -29.98
CA ASN A 608 10.52 14.42 -30.35
C ASN A 608 10.78 13.13 -29.55
N ARG A 609 11.98 12.96 -28.98
CA ARG A 609 12.33 11.86 -28.07
C ARG A 609 11.95 12.15 -26.61
N GLY A 610 11.52 13.38 -26.29
CA GLY A 610 11.22 13.78 -24.92
C GLY A 610 12.44 13.77 -24.00
N VAL A 611 13.62 14.11 -24.50
CA VAL A 611 14.83 14.21 -23.66
C VAL A 611 14.64 15.25 -22.56
N ALA A 612 14.99 14.92 -21.33
CA ALA A 612 14.97 15.84 -20.20
C ALA A 612 16.11 15.54 -19.23
N CYS A 613 16.39 16.49 -18.34
CA CYS A 613 17.22 16.26 -17.17
C CYS A 613 16.35 16.09 -15.92
N LEU A 614 16.76 15.18 -15.03
CA LEU A 614 16.14 14.92 -13.74
C LEU A 614 17.11 15.29 -12.62
N CYS A 615 16.58 15.86 -11.53
CA CYS A 615 17.35 16.13 -10.31
C CYS A 615 17.63 14.85 -9.49
N GLN A 616 16.77 13.84 -9.57
CA GLN A 616 16.87 12.58 -8.82
C GLN A 616 16.25 11.45 -9.62
N LEU A 617 16.69 10.23 -9.30
CA LEU A 617 16.19 8.98 -9.84
C LEU A 617 15.22 8.32 -8.86
N ASP A 618 14.31 7.51 -9.38
CA ASP A 618 13.20 6.92 -8.62
C ASP A 618 13.63 5.80 -7.66
N TYR A 619 14.85 5.28 -7.81
CA TYR A 619 15.49 4.29 -6.93
C TYR A 619 16.75 4.87 -6.29
#